data_AF-A0A4R2BG24-F1
#
_entry.id   AF-A0A4R2BG24-F1
#
_cell.length_a   1.000
_cell.length_b   1.000
_cell.length_c   1.000
_cell.angle_alpha   90.00
_cell.angle_beta   90.00
_cell.angle_gamma   90.00
#
_symmetry.space_group_name_H-M   'P 1'
#
loop_
_entity.id
_entity.type
_entity.pdbx_description
1 polymer ?
#
loop_
_entity_poly.entity_id
_entity_poly.type
_entity_poly.pdbx_seq_one_letter_code
_entity_poly.pdbx_strand_id
1 'polypeptide(L)' 'MLRRDLLGRLGRVVFGLSEREMKQLTGDHVENPTLDLPCQIVFAAGQRATEVVGPMLEVEAAKVHEGYWSRR' A
#
# COMPACT_ATOMS: atom_id res chain seq x y z
N MET A 1 -23.63 24.39 -3.93
CA MET A 1 -23.26 23.06 -4.47
C MET A 1 -21.78 23.07 -4.80
N LEU A 2 -20.92 22.63 -3.88
CA LEU A 2 -19.48 22.56 -4.13
C LEU A 2 -19.22 21.57 -5.27
N ARG A 3 -18.53 22.05 -6.30
CA ARG A 3 -18.01 21.29 -7.44
C ARG A 3 -17.18 20.11 -6.91
N ARG A 4 -17.77 18.90 -6.88
CA ARG A 4 -17.16 17.63 -6.40
C ARG A 4 -15.94 17.20 -7.25
N ASP A 5 -15.56 17.97 -8.24
CA ASP A 5 -14.50 17.82 -9.23
C ASP A 5 -13.14 18.38 -8.80
N LEU A 6 -13.04 19.09 -7.66
CA LEU A 6 -11.80 19.76 -7.21
C LEU A 6 -10.95 18.98 -6.17
N LEU A 7 -11.41 17.83 -5.68
CA LEU A 7 -10.60 16.96 -4.83
C LEU A 7 -9.86 15.96 -5.72
N GLY A 8 -8.52 15.93 -5.65
CA GLY A 8 -7.69 14.99 -6.41
C GLY A 8 -8.20 13.56 -6.30
N ARG A 9 -8.43 12.92 -7.45
CA ARG A 9 -9.00 11.57 -7.54
C ARG A 9 -7.92 10.58 -7.97
N LEU A 10 -7.78 9.47 -7.24
CA LEU A 10 -6.88 8.38 -7.62
C LEU A 10 -7.58 7.47 -8.63
N GLY A 11 -7.22 7.58 -9.91
CA GLY A 11 -7.74 6.69 -10.96
C GLY A 11 -7.03 5.33 -11.01
N ARG A 12 -5.78 5.29 -10.54
CA ARG A 12 -4.92 4.11 -10.52
C ARG A 12 -3.99 4.15 -9.32
N VAL A 13 -3.72 2.99 -8.72
CA VAL A 13 -2.61 2.76 -7.81
C VAL A 13 -1.68 1.72 -8.43
N VAL A 14 -0.37 1.97 -8.33
CA VAL A 14 0.67 0.99 -8.65
C VAL A 14 1.53 0.84 -7.41
N PHE A 15 1.76 -0.38 -6.94
CA PHE A 15 2.47 -0.62 -5.67
C PHE A 15 3.59 -1.65 -5.83
N GLY A 16 4.59 -1.54 -4.94
CA GLY A 16 5.84 -2.30 -5.02
C GLY A 16 5.86 -3.61 -4.24
N LEU A 17 5.20 -3.64 -3.08
CA LEU A 17 5.09 -4.82 -2.20
C LEU A 17 3.65 -4.97 -1.74
N SER A 18 3.17 -6.20 -1.68
CA SER A 18 1.91 -6.51 -1.00
C SER A 18 2.01 -6.25 0.50
N GLU A 19 0.87 -6.02 1.13
CA GLU A 19 0.78 -5.86 2.59
C GLU A 19 1.29 -7.11 3.33
N ARG A 20 1.14 -8.29 2.73
CA ARG A 20 1.68 -9.55 3.24
C ARG A 20 3.21 -9.58 3.24
N GLU A 21 3.85 -9.18 2.14
CA GLU A 21 5.32 -9.09 2.05
C GLU A 21 5.85 -8.01 2.98
N MET A 22 5.18 -6.85 3.01
CA MET A 22 5.50 -5.77 3.93
C MET A 22 5.45 -6.22 5.39
N LYS A 23 4.44 -7.01 5.77
CA LYS A 23 4.31 -7.56 7.12
C LYS A 23 5.44 -8.51 7.47
N GLN A 24 5.95 -9.29 6.51
CA GLN A 24 7.12 -10.14 6.74
C GLN A 24 8.37 -9.30 7.02
N LEU A 25 8.52 -8.15 6.34
CA LEU A 25 9.65 -7.24 6.54
C LEU A 25 9.56 -6.47 7.86
N THR A 26 8.35 -6.07 8.28
CA THR A 26 8.17 -5.32 9.54
C THR A 26 8.09 -6.21 10.77
N GLY A 27 7.57 -7.44 10.64
CA GLY A 27 7.21 -8.26 11.80
C GLY A 27 6.19 -7.56 12.71
N ASP A 28 6.33 -7.75 14.03
CA ASP A 28 5.48 -7.16 15.07
C ASP A 28 5.97 -5.78 15.54
N HIS A 29 6.57 -4.99 14.65
CA HIS A 29 7.14 -3.69 14.99
C HIS A 29 6.07 -2.68 15.45
N VAL A 30 6.25 -2.10 16.64
CA VAL A 30 5.24 -1.26 17.30
C VAL A 30 4.90 0.03 16.53
N GLU A 31 5.88 0.62 15.83
CA GLU A 31 5.65 1.85 15.04
C GLU A 31 4.82 1.62 13.78
N ASN A 32 4.77 0.39 13.28
CA ASN A 32 4.02 0.05 12.07
C ASN A 32 3.34 -1.31 12.25
N PRO A 33 2.20 -1.36 12.96
CA PRO A 33 1.39 -2.56 13.08
C PRO A 33 0.78 -2.89 11.72
N THR A 34 1.57 -3.54 10.86
CA THR A 34 1.21 -3.79 9.46
C THR A 34 -0.01 -4.69 9.39
N LEU A 35 -1.11 -4.14 8.88
CA LEU A 35 -2.33 -4.86 8.62
C LEU A 35 -2.19 -5.66 7.31
N ASP A 36 -2.40 -6.97 7.39
CA ASP A 36 -2.45 -7.86 6.23
C ASP A 36 -3.84 -7.76 5.56
N LEU A 37 -4.13 -6.58 4.99
CA LEU A 37 -5.34 -6.28 4.25
C LEU A 37 -4.96 -5.75 2.86
N PRO A 38 -5.18 -6.52 1.78
CA PRO A 38 -4.89 -6.07 0.43
C PRO A 38 -5.60 -4.75 0.10
N CYS A 39 -4.87 -3.74 -0.41
CA CYS A 39 -5.46 -2.46 -0.80
C CYS A 39 -6.58 -2.60 -1.84
N GLN A 40 -6.61 -3.68 -2.64
CA GLN A 40 -7.69 -4.03 -3.56
C GLN A 40 -9.04 -4.05 -2.85
N ILE A 41 -9.11 -4.58 -1.63
CA ILE A 41 -10.35 -4.63 -0.84
C ILE A 41 -10.78 -3.22 -0.43
N VAL A 42 -9.83 -2.40 0.00
CA VAL A 42 -10.08 -1.00 0.39
C VAL A 42 -10.59 -0.19 -0.81
N PHE A 43 -9.95 -0.33 -1.96
CA PHE A 43 -10.37 0.37 -3.19
C PHE A 43 -11.72 -0.14 -3.73
N ALA A 44 -11.99 -1.45 -3.63
CA ALA A 44 -13.28 -2.02 -4.03
C ALA A 44 -14.46 -1.55 -3.16
N ALA A 45 -14.22 -1.25 -1.88
CA ALA A 45 -15.21 -0.66 -0.98
C ALA A 45 -15.45 0.84 -1.24
N GLY A 46 -14.64 1.47 -2.10
CA GLY A 46 -14.72 2.89 -2.43
C GLY A 46 -15.90 3.24 -3.36
N GLN A 47 -16.20 4.53 -3.47
CA GLN A 47 -17.32 5.04 -4.29
C GLN A 47 -17.07 4.99 -5.81
N ARG A 48 -15.84 4.69 -6.26
CA ARG A 48 -15.46 4.64 -7.68
C ARG A 48 -14.46 3.53 -7.93
N ALA A 49 -14.48 3.03 -9.16
CA ALA A 49 -13.47 2.12 -9.64
C ALA A 49 -12.09 2.80 -9.62
N THR A 50 -11.14 2.17 -8.93
CA THR A 50 -9.71 2.47 -8.97
C THR A 50 -9.03 1.26 -9.58
N GLU A 51 -8.20 1.48 -10.59
CA GLU A 51 -7.36 0.40 -11.13
C GLU A 51 -6.22 0.10 -10.15
N VAL A 52 -6.09 -1.15 -9.75
CA VAL A 52 -5.06 -1.60 -8.80
C VAL A 52 -4.09 -2.50 -9.54
N VAL A 53 -2.83 -2.06 -9.63
CA VAL A 53 -1.77 -2.77 -10.35
C VAL A 53 -0.62 -3.06 -9.40
N GLY A 54 -0.21 -4.31 -9.31
CA GLY A 54 0.93 -4.73 -8.49
C GLY A 54 0.69 -6.03 -7.73
N PRO A 55 1.69 -6.48 -6.96
CA PRO A 55 2.98 -5.81 -6.75
C PRO A 55 3.88 -5.77 -8.01
N MET A 56 4.80 -4.79 -8.08
CA MET A 56 5.74 -4.57 -9.19
C MET A 56 7.13 -4.24 -8.64
N LEU A 57 8.19 -4.78 -9.26
CA LEU A 57 9.56 -4.58 -8.79
C LEU A 57 9.76 -5.02 -7.32
N GLU A 58 9.15 -6.14 -6.92
CA GLU A 58 9.14 -6.62 -5.53
C GLU A 58 10.54 -6.70 -4.92
N VAL A 59 11.52 -7.20 -5.69
CA VAL A 59 12.90 -7.32 -5.22
C VAL A 59 13.52 -5.95 -4.95
N GLU A 60 13.36 -5.00 -5.85
CA GLU A 60 13.86 -3.63 -5.67
C GLU A 60 13.12 -2.89 -4.56
N ALA A 61 11.80 -3.09 -4.47
CA ALA A 61 10.96 -2.50 -3.45
C ALA A 61 11.29 -3.05 -2.05
N ALA A 62 11.65 -4.33 -1.92
CA ALA A 62 12.08 -4.91 -0.65
C ALA A 62 13.43 -4.35 -0.18
N LYS A 63 14.38 -4.07 -1.08
CA LYS A 63 15.75 -3.63 -0.73
C LYS A 63 15.78 -2.38 0.16
N VAL A 64 14.87 -1.42 -0.04
CA VAL A 64 14.86 -0.20 0.78
C VAL A 64 14.43 -0.45 2.23
N HIS A 65 13.81 -1.60 2.50
CA HIS A 65 13.36 -2.00 3.83
C HIS A 65 14.41 -2.84 4.59
N GLU A 66 15.45 -3.34 3.92
CA GLU A 66 16.49 -4.16 4.54
C GLU A 66 17.18 -3.43 5.71
N GLY A 67 17.07 -4.01 6.90
CA GLY A 67 17.63 -3.47 8.14
C GLY A 67 17.02 -2.14 8.62
N TYR A 68 16.07 -1.53 7.90
CA TYR A 68 15.41 -0.30 8.35
C TYR A 68 14.56 -0.57 9.59
N TRP A 69 13.69 -1.58 9.53
CA TRP A 69 12.72 -1.88 10.58
C TRP A 69 13.35 -2.48 11.85
N SER A 70 14.53 -3.10 11.77
CA SER A 70 15.22 -3.61 12.96
C SER A 70 16.02 -2.54 13.72
N ARG A 71 16.16 -1.33 13.14
CA ARG A 71 16.91 -0.20 13.72
C ARG A 71 16.00 0.86 14.34
N ARG A 72 14.68 0.67 14.26
CA ARG A 72 13.65 1.48 14.90
C ARG A 72 12.99 0.66 16.00
#